data_AF-A0A7C2MU06-F1
#
_entry.id   AF-A0A7C2MU06-F1
#
_cell.length_a   1.000
_cell.length_b   1.000
_cell.length_c   1.000
_cell.angle_alpha   90.00
_cell.angle_beta   90.00
_cell.angle_gamma   90.00
#
_symmetry.space_group_name_H-M   'P 1'
#
loop_
_entity.id
_entity.type
_entity.pdbx_description
1 polymer ?
#
loop_
_entity_poly.entity_id
_entity_poly.type
_entity_poly.pdbx_seq_one_letter_code
_entity_poly.pdbx_strand_id
1 'polypeptide(L)'
;MSIGFSNMLHRIFYERFREKYPWLPTRVVKGAYRDAVMRTKSFRKLKKRGMAYTDKPEIRRVTLTYSDSQDWGIKSGVIKLKTHVN
;
A
#
# COMPACT_ATOMS: atom_id res chain seq x y z
N MET A 1 2.46 0.07 -14.31
CA MET A 1 1.86 -1.15 -13.70
C MET A 1 0.62 -1.47 -14.53
N SER A 2 0.50 -2.65 -15.16
CA SER A 2 -0.68 -2.95 -15.96
C SER A 2 -1.94 -2.94 -15.08
N ILE A 3 -2.99 -2.26 -15.55
CA ILE A 3 -4.29 -2.09 -14.87
C ILE A 3 -4.84 -3.45 -14.37
N GLY A 4 -4.66 -4.52 -15.14
CA GLY A 4 -5.15 -5.85 -14.79
C GLY A 4 -4.55 -6.43 -13.50
N PHE A 5 -3.28 -6.16 -13.21
CA PHE A 5 -2.62 -6.70 -12.03
C PHE A 5 -3.09 -6.04 -10.72
N SER A 6 -3.41 -4.74 -10.77
CA SER A 6 -3.98 -4.04 -9.60
C SER A 6 -5.39 -4.55 -9.28
N ASN A 7 -6.17 -4.94 -10.29
CA ASN A 7 -7.52 -5.47 -10.11
C ASN A 7 -7.52 -6.87 -9.49
N MET A 8 -6.55 -7.72 -9.87
CA MET A 8 -6.40 -9.06 -9.28
C MET A 8 -6.07 -8.98 -7.79
N LEU A 9 -5.10 -8.15 -7.39
CA LEU A 9 -4.76 -7.99 -5.97
C LEU A 9 -5.92 -7.43 -5.17
N HIS A 10 -6.67 -6.50 -5.75
CA HIS A 10 -7.87 -5.96 -5.13
C HIS A 10 -8.88 -7.08 -4.86
N ARG A 11 -9.21 -7.89 -5.87
CA ARG A 11 -10.16 -9.01 -5.72
C ARG A 11 -9.74 -10.03 -4.65
N ILE A 12 -8.45 -10.36 -4.55
CA ILE A 12 -7.97 -11.40 -3.62
C ILE A 12 -7.90 -10.90 -2.18
N PHE A 13 -7.43 -9.66 -1.96
CA PHE A 13 -7.06 -9.20 -0.63
C PHE A 13 -8.05 -8.21 -0.02
N TYR A 14 -8.82 -7.49 -0.83
CA TYR A 14 -9.61 -6.37 -0.33
C TYR A 14 -10.67 -6.81 0.69
N GLU A 15 -11.49 -7.81 0.37
CA GLU A 15 -12.56 -8.29 1.25
C GLU A 15 -12.00 -8.75 2.60
N ARG A 16 -10.96 -9.59 2.59
CA ARG A 16 -10.29 -10.06 3.80
C ARG A 16 -9.78 -8.93 4.70
N PHE A 17 -9.22 -7.86 4.12
CA PHE A 17 -8.77 -6.71 4.90
C PHE A 17 -9.94 -5.83 5.38
N ARG A 18 -11.04 -5.76 4.62
CA ARG A 18 -12.24 -5.01 5.02
C ARG A 18 -13.01 -5.70 6.14
N GLU A 19 -13.08 -7.03 6.14
CA GLU A 19 -13.63 -7.81 7.26
C GLU A 19 -12.82 -7.60 8.54
N LYS A 20 -11.49 -7.67 8.44
CA LYS A 20 -10.61 -7.55 9.61
C LYS A 20 -10.43 -6.12 10.11
N TYR A 21 -10.43 -5.14 9.21
CA TYR A 21 -10.19 -3.73 9.52
C TYR A 21 -11.22 -2.83 8.81
N PRO A 22 -12.51 -2.89 9.19
CA PRO A 22 -13.58 -2.17 8.52
C PRO A 22 -13.44 -0.63 8.62
N TRP A 23 -12.75 -0.15 9.65
CA TRP A 23 -12.46 1.27 9.88
C TRP A 23 -11.27 1.80 9.07
N LEU A 24 -10.44 0.92 8.49
CA LEU A 24 -9.25 1.34 7.76
C LEU A 24 -9.65 1.94 6.40
N PRO A 25 -9.11 3.11 6.01
CA PRO A 25 -9.41 3.68 4.71
C PRO A 25 -9.03 2.73 3.57
N THR A 26 -9.90 2.64 2.56
CA THR A 26 -9.68 1.82 1.36
C THR A 26 -8.32 2.08 0.73
N ARG A 27 -7.86 3.33 0.72
CA ARG A 27 -6.54 3.71 0.22
C ARG A 27 -5.37 3.00 0.93
N VAL A 28 -5.48 2.78 2.24
CA VAL A 28 -4.41 2.16 3.04
C VAL A 28 -4.35 0.68 2.71
N VAL A 29 -5.51 0.01 2.61
CA VAL A 29 -5.59 -1.39 2.14
C VAL A 29 -5.00 -1.52 0.74
N LYS A 30 -5.42 -0.65 -0.19
CA LYS A 30 -4.92 -0.63 -1.58
C LYS A 30 -3.42 -0.37 -1.65
N GLY A 31 -2.91 0.54 -0.83
CA GLY A 31 -1.48 0.83 -0.72
C GLY A 31 -0.69 -0.37 -0.21
N ALA A 32 -1.17 -1.03 0.85
CA ALA A 32 -0.47 -2.12 1.51
C ALA A 32 -0.20 -3.31 0.59
N TYR A 33 -1.20 -3.84 -0.12
CA TYR A 33 -0.97 -4.98 -1.01
C TYR A 33 -0.14 -4.59 -2.24
N ARG A 34 -0.25 -3.34 -2.72
CA ARG A 34 0.60 -2.83 -3.82
C ARG A 34 2.06 -2.76 -3.39
N ASP A 35 2.32 -2.20 -2.21
CA ASP A 35 3.65 -2.10 -1.61
C ASP A 35 4.26 -3.49 -1.39
N ALA A 36 3.51 -4.43 -0.82
CA ALA A 36 3.95 -5.81 -0.62
C ALA A 36 4.42 -6.47 -1.94
N VAL A 37 3.68 -6.30 -3.03
CA VAL A 37 4.08 -6.85 -4.32
C VAL A 37 5.30 -6.14 -4.89
N MET A 38 5.36 -4.81 -4.80
CA MET A 38 6.51 -4.05 -5.31
C MET A 38 7.80 -4.43 -4.58
N ARG A 39 7.75 -4.57 -3.25
CA ARG A 39 8.88 -5.07 -2.45
C ARG A 39 9.28 -6.47 -2.86
N THR A 40 8.31 -7.36 -3.03
CA THR A 40 8.57 -8.74 -3.47
C THR A 40 9.24 -8.78 -4.84
N LYS A 41 8.80 -7.95 -5.80
CA LYS A 41 9.42 -7.84 -7.13
C LYS A 41 10.86 -7.32 -7.04
N SER A 42 11.08 -6.25 -6.27
CA SER A 42 12.41 -5.68 -6.06
C SER A 42 13.35 -6.72 -5.43
N PHE A 43 12.91 -7.38 -4.37
CA PHE A 43 13.66 -8.43 -3.69
C PHE A 43 14.02 -9.58 -4.65
N ARG A 44 13.06 -10.10 -5.43
CA ARG A 44 13.34 -11.16 -6.41
C ARG A 44 14.36 -10.73 -7.47
N LYS A 45 14.35 -9.45 -7.89
CA LYS A 45 15.34 -8.90 -8.82
C LYS A 45 16.73 -8.83 -8.18
N LEU A 46 16.83 -8.42 -6.92
CA LEU A 46 18.10 -8.39 -6.19
C LEU A 46 18.64 -9.80 -5.92
N LYS A 47 17.77 -10.74 -5.51
CA LYS A 47 18.14 -12.14 -5.26
C LYS A 47 18.69 -12.81 -6.52
N LYS A 48 18.04 -12.60 -7.68
CA LYS A 48 18.54 -13.09 -8.97
C LYS A 48 19.92 -12.56 -9.35
N ARG A 49 20.32 -11.40 -8.80
CA ARG A 49 21.62 -10.77 -9.05
C ARG A 49 22.66 -11.08 -7.96
N GLY A 50 22.34 -11.91 -6.98
CA GLY A 50 23.22 -12.17 -5.82
C GLY A 50 23.39 -10.96 -4.88
N MET A 51 22.54 -9.94 -4.99
CA MET A 51 22.62 -8.69 -4.21
C MET A 51 21.58 -8.63 -3.08
N ALA A 52 20.87 -9.72 -2.82
CA ALA A 52 20.01 -9.81 -1.66
C ALA A 52 20.84 -10.24 -0.45
N TYR A 53 20.90 -9.38 0.57
CA TYR A 53 21.60 -9.66 1.84
C TYR A 53 20.77 -10.50 2.83
N THR A 54 19.54 -10.84 2.46
CA THR A 54 18.56 -11.54 3.29
C THR A 54 17.84 -12.61 2.48
N ASP A 55 17.31 -13.64 3.14
CA ASP A 55 16.59 -14.73 2.46
C ASP A 55 15.16 -14.38 2.05
N LYS A 56 14.61 -13.31 2.65
CA LYS A 56 13.25 -12.82 2.46
C LYS A 56 13.21 -11.28 2.36
N PRO A 57 12.19 -10.69 1.70
CA PRO A 57 12.02 -9.24 1.70
C PRO A 57 11.77 -8.74 3.13
N GLU A 58 12.57 -7.77 3.56
CA GLU A 58 12.39 -7.06 4.84
C GLU A 58 11.66 -5.74 4.66
N ILE A 59 10.77 -5.41 5.60
CA ILE A 59 10.10 -4.11 5.66
C ILE A 59 10.81 -3.27 6.72
N ARG A 60 11.71 -2.37 6.28
CA ARG A 60 12.44 -1.46 7.18
C ARG A 60 11.71 -0.14 7.42
N ARG A 61 10.91 0.31 6.45
CA ARG A 61 10.14 1.55 6.50
C ARG A 61 8.85 1.39 5.71
N VAL A 62 7.77 1.96 6.22
CA VAL A 62 6.47 2.03 5.56
C VAL A 62 6.15 3.49 5.24
N THR A 63 5.70 3.75 4.03
CA THR A 63 5.25 5.08 3.60
C THR A 63 3.79 5.00 3.20
N LEU A 64 2.96 5.86 3.77
CA LEU A 64 1.56 6.05 3.36
C LEU A 64 1.47 7.34 2.55
N THR A 65 1.22 7.22 1.26
CA THR A 65 1.11 8.37 0.37
C THR A 65 -0.34 8.82 0.27
N TYR A 66 -0.58 10.12 0.46
CA TYR A 66 -1.88 10.79 0.31
C TYR A 66 -1.93 11.63 -0.98
N SER A 67 -2.23 10.98 -2.11
CA SER A 67 -2.13 11.59 -3.44
C SER A 67 -3.42 12.25 -3.95
N ASP A 68 -4.58 11.94 -3.37
CA ASP A 68 -5.86 12.49 -3.79
C ASP A 68 -6.25 13.70 -2.91
N SER A 69 -6.72 14.78 -3.53
CA SER A 69 -7.19 15.98 -2.84
C SER A 69 -8.44 15.73 -1.98
N GLN A 70 -9.12 14.60 -2.19
CA GLN A 70 -10.23 14.16 -1.32
C GLN A 70 -9.76 13.59 0.03
N ASP A 71 -8.49 13.21 0.14
CA ASP A 71 -7.96 12.51 1.31
C ASP A 71 -7.18 13.42 2.26
N TRP A 72 -6.86 14.64 1.83
CA TRP A 72 -6.17 15.64 2.62
C TRP A 72 -6.54 17.04 2.16
N GLY A 73 -6.45 18.02 3.05
CA GLY A 73 -6.70 19.41 2.69
C GLY A 73 -6.09 20.37 3.71
N ILE A 74 -6.04 21.66 3.36
CA ILE A 74 -5.58 22.71 4.26
C ILE A 74 -6.80 23.38 4.88
N LYS A 75 -6.88 23.41 6.21
CA LYS A 75 -7.94 24.14 6.93
C LYS A 75 -7.30 24.94 8.05
N SER A 76 -7.47 26.26 8.05
CA SER A 76 -6.90 27.16 9.07
C SER A 76 -5.36 27.02 9.21
N GLY A 77 -4.65 26.89 8.10
CA GLY A 77 -3.18 26.79 8.08
C GLY A 77 -2.60 25.43 8.48
N VAL A 78 -3.43 24.43 8.80
CA VAL A 78 -2.97 23.06 9.11
C VAL A 78 -3.36 22.08 8.01
N ILE A 79 -2.50 21.08 7.77
CA ILE A 79 -2.81 19.92 6.92
C ILE A 79 -3.72 18.99 7.70
N LYS A 80 -4.96 18.82 7.21
CA LYS A 80 -5.91 17.84 7.73
C LYS A 80 -5.92 16.62 6.84
N LEU A 81 -5.99 15.46 7.48
CA LEU A 81 -5.80 14.17 6.86
C LEU A 81 -7.03 13.32 7.14
N LYS A 82 -7.66 12.79 6.10
CA LYS A 82 -8.87 11.98 6.23
C LYS A 82 -8.46 10.55 6.57
N THR A 83 -8.70 10.16 7.82
CA THR A 83 -8.28 8.86 8.36
C THR A 83 -9.41 7.83 8.44
N HIS A 84 -10.65 8.24 8.17
CA HIS A 84 -11.85 7.40 8.19
C HIS A 84 -12.87 7.91 7.15
N VAL A 85 -13.67 6.99 6.64
CA VAL A 85 -14.84 7.33 5.81
C VAL A 85 -16.01 7.50 6.79
N ASN A 86 -16.50 8.72 6.95
CA ASN A 86 -17.83 8.98 7.52
C ASN A 86 -18.88 8.70 6.47
#